data_AF-A0A7K2P7W6-F1
#
_entry.id   AF-A0A7K2P7W6-F1
#
_cell.length_a   1.000
_cell.length_b   1.000
_cell.length_c   1.000
_cell.angle_alpha   90.00
_cell.angle_beta   90.00
_cell.angle_gamma   90.00
#
_symmetry.space_group_name_H-M   'P 1'
#
loop_
_entity.id
_entity.type
_entity.pdbx_description
1 polymer ?
#
loop_
_entity_poly.entity_id
_entity_poly.type
_entity_poly.pdbx_seq_one_letter_code
_entity_poly.pdbx_strand_id
1 'polypeptide(L)' 'ARTVVVEMRGVGRLVRTDAPFDMTYIVVVTVEDGRFMSYRDYWNPLAVLEPGAGFAAGTR' A
#
# COMPACT_ATOMS: atom_id res chain seq x y z
N ALA A 1 2.95 23.02 -4.11
CA ALA A 1 2.63 21.64 -3.67
C ALA A 1 1.46 21.59 -2.68
N ARG A 2 0.57 20.58 -2.79
CA ARG A 2 -0.53 20.29 -1.86
C ARG A 2 -0.41 18.86 -1.33
N THR A 3 -0.64 18.68 -0.03
CA THR A 3 -0.69 17.34 0.59
C THR A 3 -2.13 16.89 0.83
N VAL A 4 -2.40 15.62 0.56
CA VAL A 4 -3.67 14.95 0.85
C VAL A 4 -3.37 13.67 1.63
N VAL A 5 -4.23 13.38 2.62
CA VAL A 5 -4.24 12.11 3.35
C VAL A 5 -5.46 11.32 2.88
N VAL A 6 -5.25 10.07 2.50
CA VAL A 6 -6.28 9.17 1.97
C VAL A 6 -6.31 7.91 2.81
N GLU A 7 -7.49 7.56 3.33
CA GLU A 7 -7.76 6.24 3.86
C GLU A 7 -8.41 5.39 2.78
N MET A 8 -7.89 4.18 2.55
CA MET A 8 -8.43 3.26 1.56
C MET A 8 -8.26 1.80 1.97
N ARG A 9 -9.03 0.93 1.32
CA ARG A 9 -8.96 -0.52 1.48
C ARG A 9 -8.69 -1.18 0.13
N GLY A 10 -7.65 -2.02 0.07
CA GLY A 10 -7.36 -2.87 -1.07
C GLY A 10 -7.83 -4.29 -0.78
N VAL A 11 -8.73 -4.81 -1.62
CA VAL A 11 -9.21 -6.20 -1.54
C VAL A 11 -8.84 -6.95 -2.82
N GLY A 12 -8.51 -8.23 -2.68
CA GLY A 12 -8.13 -9.04 -3.82
C GLY A 12 -7.67 -10.43 -3.40
N ARG A 13 -6.69 -10.96 -4.12
CA ARG A 13 -6.20 -12.32 -3.93
C ARG A 13 -4.70 -12.41 -4.21
N LEU A 14 -3.97 -13.12 -3.35
CA LEU A 14 -2.54 -13.41 -3.57
C LEU A 14 -2.39 -14.41 -4.71
N VAL A 15 -1.89 -13.95 -5.86
CA VAL A 15 -1.82 -14.75 -7.11
C VAL A 15 -1.24 -16.14 -6.87
N ARG A 16 -0.12 -16.24 -6.14
CA ARG A 16 0.59 -17.49 -5.89
C ARG A 16 -0.22 -18.54 -5.11
N THR A 17 -1.01 -18.13 -4.11
CA THR A 17 -1.50 -19.05 -3.08
C THR A 17 -2.98 -19.32 -3.08
N ASP A 18 -3.77 -18.58 -3.86
CA ASP A 18 -5.23 -18.71 -3.77
C ASP A 18 -5.83 -17.65 -2.82
N ALA A 19 -5.01 -17.20 -1.87
CA ALA A 19 -5.48 -16.69 -0.59
C ALA A 19 -6.08 -15.27 -0.69
N PRO A 20 -7.10 -14.95 0.12
CA PRO A 20 -7.65 -13.60 0.21
C PRO A 20 -6.57 -12.57 0.56
N PHE A 21 -6.66 -11.41 -0.07
CA PHE A 21 -5.88 -10.23 0.26
C PHE A 21 -6.81 -9.12 0.72
N ASP A 22 -6.57 -8.58 1.90
CA ASP A 22 -7.37 -7.51 2.48
C ASP A 22 -6.46 -6.61 3.33
N MET A 23 -6.27 -5.37 2.87
CA MET A 23 -5.33 -4.44 3.48
C MET A 23 -5.94 -3.05 3.60
N THR A 24 -5.77 -2.45 4.77
CA THR A 24 -6.11 -1.04 5.03
C THR A 24 -4.85 -0.21 4.88
N TYR A 25 -4.99 0.94 4.22
CA TYR A 25 -3.91 1.85 3.90
C TYR A 25 -4.25 3.26 4.36
N ILE A 26 -3.21 3.98 4.78
CA ILE A 26 -3.20 5.43 4.89
C ILE A 26 -2.12 5.93 3.94
N VAL A 27 -2.51 6.70 2.93
CA VAL A 27 -1.58 7.26 1.96
C VAL A 27 -1.43 8.75 2.19
N VAL A 28 -0.19 9.21 2.30
CA VAL A 28 0.14 10.64 2.31
C VAL A 28 0.77 11.00 0.96
N VAL A 29 0.02 11.76 0.16
CA VAL A 29 0.43 12.15 -1.20
C VAL A 29 0.69 13.66 -1.25
N THR A 30 1.81 14.05 -1.83
CA THR A 30 2.07 15.45 -2.20
C THR A 30 1.94 15.59 -3.72
N VAL A 31 1.11 16.53 -4.17
CA VAL A 31 0.82 16.78 -5.58
C VAL A 31 1.25 18.20 -5.97
N GLU A 32 1.84 18.33 -7.15
CA GLU A 32 2.17 19.61 -7.79
C GLU A 32 1.93 19.50 -9.30
N ASP A 33 1.26 20.48 -9.89
CA ASP A 33 0.91 20.50 -11.32
C ASP A 33 0.29 19.19 -11.84
N GLY A 34 -0.63 18.63 -11.04
CA GLY A 34 -1.33 17.39 -11.33
C GLY A 34 -0.48 16.11 -11.24
N ARG A 35 0.76 16.20 -10.76
CA ARG A 35 1.70 15.07 -10.65
C ARG A 35 2.03 14.76 -9.19
N PHE A 36 2.27 13.48 -8.91
CA PHE A 36 2.74 13.05 -7.59
C PHE A 36 4.22 13.41 -7.42
N MET A 37 4.50 14.21 -6.39
CA MET A 37 5.85 14.59 -5.98
C MET A 37 6.37 13.70 -4.86
N SER A 38 5.48 13.24 -3.98
CA SER A 38 5.78 12.19 -2.99
C SER A 38 4.56 11.31 -2.74
N TYR A 39 4.80 10.03 -2.50
CA TYR A 39 3.78 9.03 -2.20
C TYR A 39 4.30 8.15 -1.05
N ARG A 40 3.74 8.32 0.14
CA ARG A 40 4.05 7.47 1.29
C ARG A 40 2.84 6.62 1.62
N ASP A 41 3.03 5.32 1.54
CA ASP A 41 1.99 4.32 1.74
C ASP A 41 2.20 3.61 3.08
N TYR A 42 1.31 3.85 4.03
CA TYR A 42 1.34 3.26 5.36
C TYR A 42 0.28 2.17 5.46
N TRP A 43 0.71 0.97 5.83
CA TRP A 43 -0.13 -0.19 5.99
C TRP A 43 0.47 -1.09 7.08
N ASN A 44 -0.30 -2.07 7.56
CA ASN A 44 0.13 -2.95 8.64
C ASN A 44 1.21 -3.95 8.16
N PRO A 45 2.47 -3.88 8.63
CA PRO A 45 3.54 -4.78 8.20
C PRO A 45 3.29 -6.25 8.54
N LEU A 46 2.39 -6.56 9.48
CA LEU A 46 2.04 -7.94 9.79
C LEU A 46 1.21 -8.60 8.67
N ALA A 47 0.48 -7.81 7.88
CA ALA A 47 -0.37 -8.33 6.80
C ALA A 47 0.42 -8.95 5.64
N VAL A 48 1.76 -8.76 5.59
CA VAL A 48 2.65 -9.37 4.59
C VAL A 48 3.51 -10.51 5.14
N LEU A 49 3.31 -10.87 6.41
CA LEU A 49 3.93 -12.07 6.98
C LEU A 49 3.21 -13.36 6.56
N GLU A 50 2.01 -13.23 5.98
CA GLU A 50 1.22 -14.36 5.49
C GLU A 50 1.93 -15.12 4.35
N PRO A 51 1.82 -16.46 4.30
CA PRO A 51 2.38 -17.26 3.22
C PRO A 51 1.83 -16.80 1.86
N GLY A 52 2.69 -16.23 1.01
CA GLY A 52 2.23 -15.64 -0.27
C GLY A 52 2.47 -14.15 -0.40
N ALA A 53 2.61 -13.43 0.72
CA ALA A 53 2.52 -11.97 0.77
C ALA A 53 3.86 -11.23 0.89
N GLY A 54 5.00 -11.89 0.65
CA GLY A 54 6.35 -11.32 0.78
C GLY A 54 6.75 -10.28 -0.28
N PHE A 55 5.83 -9.42 -0.76
CA PHE A 55 6.09 -8.36 -1.74
C PHE A 55 6.62 -7.07 -1.11
N ALA A 56 6.58 -6.94 0.22
CA ALA A 56 7.08 -5.77 0.93
C ALA A 56 8.60 -5.77 1.17
N ALA A 57 9.30 -6.87 0.86
CA ALA A 57 10.74 -7.02 1.08
C ALA A 57 11.52 -6.24 0.00
N GLY A 58 11.59 -4.91 0.17
CA GLY A 58 12.27 -4.01 -0.73
C GLY A 58 12.62 -2.68 -0.05
N THR A 59 13.17 -2.71 1.16
CA THR A 59 13.81 -1.53 1.73
C THR A 59 15.25 -1.51 1.23
N ARG A 60 15.55 -0.66 0.25
CA ARG A 60 16.92 -0.28 -0.09
C ARG A 60 17.10 1.20 0.17
#